data_AF-A0A7C5PE50-F1
#
_entry.id   AF-A0A7C5PE50-F1
#
_cell.length_a   1.000
_cell.length_b   1.000
_cell.length_c   1.000
_cell.angle_alpha   90.00
_cell.angle_beta   90.00
_cell.angle_gamma   90.00
#
_symmetry.space_group_name_H-M   'P 1'
#
loop_
_entity.id
_entity.type
_entity.pdbx_description
1 polymer ?
#
loop_
_entity_poly.entity_id
_entity_poly.type
_entity_poly.pdbx_seq_one_letter_code
_entity_poly.pdbx_strand_id
1 'polypeptide(L)'
;EDILHDLGAFSMIASDSQAMGRVGEVILRTWQTAHKMKVQRGSLPGDPAGHDNLRARRYVAKYTINPAIAHGIAHEVGSVETGKLADLVLWKPAFFGIKPSLVIKGGIIAMAPMGDPNASIPTPQPVHYRPMFGALGGARAATRMTFLSRAALERGVPEQLGLRSLIGEVRGCRGLRKSDMRLNDALPVIEVDPQTYEVRADGELLTCEPAEVLPMAQRYFLF
;
A
#
# COMPACT_ATOMS: atom_id res chain seq x y z
N GLU A 1 1.79 -18.82 -1.91
CA GLU A 1 1.39 -17.41 -1.61
C GLU A 1 1.31 -16.55 -2.87
N ASP A 2 2.38 -16.42 -3.67
CA ASP A 2 2.41 -15.56 -4.87
C ASP A 2 1.18 -15.71 -5.79
N ILE A 3 0.81 -16.95 -6.11
CA ILE A 3 -0.33 -17.25 -6.96
C ILE A 3 -1.66 -16.81 -6.31
N LEU A 4 -1.80 -16.95 -4.98
CA LEU A 4 -2.99 -16.50 -4.26
C LEU A 4 -3.15 -14.97 -4.29
N HIS A 5 -2.04 -14.23 -4.29
CA HIS A 5 -2.09 -12.80 -4.55
C HIS A 5 -2.54 -12.49 -5.97
N ASP A 6 -2.01 -13.20 -6.98
CA ASP A 6 -2.36 -12.96 -8.39
C ASP A 6 -3.80 -13.37 -8.71
N LEU A 7 -4.32 -14.43 -8.09
CA LEU A 7 -5.73 -14.85 -8.18
C LEU A 7 -6.69 -13.87 -7.48
N GLY A 8 -6.19 -13.03 -6.57
CA GLY A 8 -7.01 -12.18 -5.72
C GLY A 8 -7.61 -12.90 -4.51
N ALA A 9 -7.08 -14.08 -4.17
CA ALA A 9 -7.44 -14.79 -2.95
C ALA A 9 -6.81 -14.15 -1.70
N PHE A 10 -5.66 -13.48 -1.82
CA PHE A 10 -5.10 -12.63 -0.77
C PHE A 10 -5.28 -11.14 -1.07
N SER A 11 -6.05 -10.46 -0.23
CA SER A 11 -6.60 -9.13 -0.53
C SER A 11 -5.74 -7.96 -0.09
N MET A 12 -4.74 -8.18 0.76
CA MET A 12 -3.92 -7.12 1.35
C MET A 12 -2.45 -7.56 1.43
N ILE A 13 -1.54 -6.59 1.41
CA ILE A 13 -0.11 -6.77 1.66
C ILE A 13 0.28 -5.77 2.76
N ALA A 14 0.99 -6.26 3.78
CA ALA A 14 1.45 -5.48 4.92
C ALA A 14 2.97 -5.67 5.12
N SER A 15 3.56 -4.87 6.01
CA SER A 15 5.02 -4.85 6.21
C SER A 15 5.54 -5.84 7.25
N ASP A 16 4.77 -6.10 8.30
CA ASP A 16 5.24 -6.70 9.56
C ASP A 16 6.52 -6.03 10.12
N SER A 17 6.48 -4.69 10.17
CA SER A 17 7.66 -3.84 10.36
C SER A 17 8.45 -4.17 11.63
N GLN A 18 9.74 -4.50 11.46
CA GLN A 18 10.70 -4.84 12.53
C GLN A 18 10.36 -6.11 13.32
N ALA A 19 9.35 -6.88 12.89
CA ALA A 19 8.93 -8.13 13.49
C ALA A 19 8.65 -9.16 12.39
N MET A 20 9.69 -9.57 11.65
CA MET A 20 9.62 -10.43 10.44
C MET A 20 9.30 -9.73 9.11
N GLY A 21 9.33 -8.39 9.07
CA GLY A 21 9.26 -7.69 7.79
C GLY A 21 9.75 -6.25 7.76
N ARG A 22 9.52 -5.59 6.61
CA ARG A 22 10.24 -4.38 6.18
C ARG A 22 9.27 -3.23 5.87
N VAL A 23 9.29 -2.19 6.70
CA VAL A 23 8.36 -1.04 6.60
C VAL A 23 8.43 -0.29 5.27
N GLY A 24 9.62 -0.19 4.68
CA GLY A 24 9.86 0.54 3.44
C GLY A 24 9.54 -0.24 2.17
N GLU A 25 9.07 -1.49 2.27
CA GLU A 25 9.00 -2.40 1.12
C GLU A 25 7.58 -2.88 0.78
N VAL A 26 6.52 -2.40 1.45
CA VAL A 26 5.13 -2.83 1.15
C VAL A 26 4.76 -2.60 -0.31
N ILE A 27 4.96 -1.37 -0.80
CA ILE A 27 4.67 -1.00 -2.18
C ILE A 27 5.64 -1.73 -3.12
N LEU A 28 6.93 -1.75 -2.78
CA LEU A 28 7.99 -2.38 -3.58
C LEU A 28 7.68 -3.86 -3.85
N ARG A 29 7.40 -4.63 -2.79
CA ARG A 29 7.14 -6.07 -2.86
C ARG A 29 5.82 -6.36 -3.56
N THR A 30 4.80 -5.52 -3.38
CA THR A 30 3.55 -5.65 -4.13
C THR A 30 3.80 -5.68 -5.65
N TRP A 31 4.59 -4.74 -6.16
CA TRP A 31 4.86 -4.64 -7.59
C TRP A 31 5.86 -5.68 -8.08
N GLN A 32 6.82 -6.12 -7.26
CA GLN A 32 7.68 -7.25 -7.57
C GLN A 32 6.90 -8.56 -7.70
N THR A 33 5.93 -8.82 -6.81
CA THR A 33 5.05 -9.99 -6.91
C THR A 33 4.18 -9.90 -8.16
N ALA A 34 3.59 -8.73 -8.47
CA ALA A 34 2.82 -8.55 -9.71
C ALA A 34 3.67 -8.82 -10.96
N HIS A 35 4.91 -8.34 -10.97
CA HIS A 35 5.86 -8.58 -12.06
C HIS A 35 6.20 -10.07 -12.21
N LYS A 36 6.59 -10.74 -11.11
CA LYS A 36 6.92 -12.17 -11.12
C LYS A 36 5.76 -12.99 -11.68
N MET A 37 4.54 -12.70 -11.25
CA MET A 37 3.34 -13.40 -11.69
C MET A 37 3.03 -13.14 -13.17
N LYS A 38 3.28 -11.94 -13.68
CA LYS A 38 3.21 -11.70 -15.13
C LYS A 38 4.23 -12.53 -15.90
N VAL A 39 5.48 -12.56 -15.44
CA VAL A 39 6.57 -13.30 -16.12
C VAL A 39 6.27 -14.80 -16.16
N GLN A 40 5.78 -15.38 -15.06
CA GLN A 40 5.57 -16.82 -14.94
C GLN A 40 4.20 -17.29 -15.43
N ARG A 41 3.16 -16.45 -15.37
CA ARG A 41 1.76 -16.83 -15.68
C ARG A 41 1.14 -16.07 -16.84
N GLY A 42 1.85 -15.11 -17.43
CA GLY A 42 1.34 -14.27 -18.51
C GLY A 42 0.34 -13.22 -18.03
N SER A 43 -0.42 -12.65 -18.98
CA SER A 43 -1.47 -11.67 -18.70
C SER A 43 -2.62 -12.29 -17.91
N LEU A 44 -3.27 -11.50 -17.06
CA LEU A 44 -4.50 -11.95 -16.39
C LEU A 44 -5.64 -12.11 -17.41
N PRO A 45 -6.60 -13.03 -17.18
CA PRO A 45 -7.85 -13.04 -17.92
C PRO A 45 -8.54 -11.67 -17.84
N GLY A 46 -8.78 -11.05 -19.00
CA GLY A 46 -9.37 -9.70 -19.11
C GLY A 46 -8.37 -8.57 -19.34
N ASP A 47 -7.06 -8.79 -19.16
CA ASP A 47 -6.04 -7.85 -19.64
C ASP A 47 -5.72 -8.12 -21.14
N PRO A 48 -5.76 -7.10 -22.02
CA PRO A 48 -5.31 -7.23 -23.40
C PRO A 48 -3.78 -7.32 -23.50
N ALA A 49 -3.26 -7.64 -24.69
CA ALA A 49 -1.82 -7.73 -24.92
C ALA A 49 -1.06 -6.42 -24.69
N GLY A 50 -1.73 -5.27 -24.83
CA GLY A 50 -1.11 -3.95 -24.76
C GLY A 50 -0.92 -3.38 -23.35
N HIS A 51 -1.56 -3.92 -22.31
CA HIS A 51 -1.46 -3.38 -20.95
C HIS A 51 -1.86 -4.38 -19.85
N ASP A 52 -1.46 -4.09 -18.62
CA ASP A 52 -1.74 -4.91 -17.42
C ASP A 52 -2.67 -4.20 -16.42
N ASN A 53 -3.61 -3.38 -16.89
CA ASN A 53 -4.43 -2.52 -16.04
C ASN A 53 -5.24 -3.30 -14.99
N LEU A 54 -5.79 -4.47 -15.33
CA LEU A 54 -6.52 -5.29 -14.36
C LEU A 54 -5.59 -5.80 -13.27
N ARG A 55 -4.41 -6.33 -13.63
CA ARG A 55 -3.39 -6.72 -12.65
C ARG A 55 -2.94 -5.52 -11.82
N ALA A 56 -2.64 -4.39 -12.43
CA ALA A 56 -2.20 -3.19 -11.73
C ALA A 56 -3.26 -2.69 -10.72
N ARG A 57 -4.53 -2.66 -11.12
CA ARG A 57 -5.64 -2.30 -10.22
C ARG A 57 -5.84 -3.32 -9.10
N ARG A 58 -5.72 -4.63 -9.39
CA ARG A 58 -5.78 -5.70 -8.38
C ARG A 58 -4.69 -5.53 -7.31
N TYR A 59 -3.47 -5.22 -7.73
CA TYR A 59 -2.32 -5.10 -6.82
C TYR A 59 -2.27 -3.77 -6.06
N VAL A 60 -2.59 -2.63 -6.69
CA VAL A 60 -2.64 -1.34 -5.97
C VAL A 60 -3.70 -1.35 -4.86
N ALA A 61 -4.80 -2.08 -5.06
CA ALA A 61 -5.84 -2.23 -4.03
C ALA A 61 -5.34 -2.91 -2.74
N LYS A 62 -4.30 -3.75 -2.83
CA LYS A 62 -3.76 -4.54 -1.70
C LYS A 62 -3.09 -3.69 -0.63
N TYR A 63 -2.58 -2.50 -0.97
CA TYR A 63 -1.94 -1.59 -0.02
C TYR A 63 -2.62 -0.22 0.08
N THR A 64 -3.73 -0.02 -0.64
CA THR A 64 -4.50 1.23 -0.60
C THR A 64 -5.90 0.98 -0.02
N ILE A 65 -6.86 0.59 -0.84
CA ILE A 65 -8.27 0.58 -0.45
C ILE A 65 -8.65 -0.62 0.42
N ASN A 66 -8.10 -1.82 0.18
CA ASN A 66 -8.49 -3.01 0.95
C ASN A 66 -8.07 -2.93 2.43
N PRO A 67 -6.85 -2.47 2.78
CA PRO A 67 -6.51 -2.17 4.17
C PRO A 67 -7.45 -1.15 4.80
N ALA A 68 -7.81 -0.09 4.06
CA ALA A 68 -8.72 0.94 4.56
C ALA A 68 -10.13 0.40 4.82
N ILE A 69 -10.65 -0.48 3.96
CA ILE A 69 -11.94 -1.16 4.14
C ILE A 69 -11.89 -2.04 5.38
N ALA A 70 -10.89 -2.93 5.46
CA ALA A 70 -10.75 -3.89 6.56
C ALA A 70 -10.66 -3.20 7.93
N HIS A 71 -9.97 -2.05 8.00
CA HIS A 71 -9.82 -1.27 9.23
C HIS A 71 -10.97 -0.28 9.47
N GLY A 72 -11.98 -0.19 8.59
CA GLY A 72 -13.12 0.72 8.79
C GLY A 72 -12.80 2.20 8.62
N ILE A 73 -11.79 2.54 7.82
CA ILE A 73 -11.30 3.91 7.57
C ILE A 73 -11.39 4.32 6.10
N ALA A 74 -11.97 3.49 5.24
CA ALA A 74 -12.08 3.72 3.79
C ALA A 74 -12.90 4.95 3.38
N HIS A 75 -13.67 5.54 4.31
CA HIS A 75 -14.38 6.79 4.07
C HIS A 75 -13.47 8.01 4.13
N GLU A 76 -12.30 7.91 4.77
CA GLU A 76 -11.32 9.00 4.88
C GLU A 76 -10.13 8.81 3.94
N VAL A 77 -9.68 7.58 3.73
CA VAL A 77 -8.41 7.29 3.02
C VAL A 77 -8.49 6.04 2.15
N GLY A 78 -7.39 5.71 1.47
CA GLY A 78 -7.21 4.44 0.76
C GLY A 78 -7.46 4.49 -0.75
N SER A 79 -7.85 5.64 -1.32
CA SER A 79 -8.03 5.81 -2.76
C SER A 79 -8.09 7.29 -3.15
N VAL A 80 -7.89 7.57 -4.43
CA VAL A 80 -8.04 8.91 -5.02
C VAL A 80 -9.51 9.08 -5.43
N GLU A 81 -10.34 9.48 -4.46
CA GLU A 81 -11.78 9.71 -4.64
C GLU A 81 -12.16 11.04 -3.97
N THR A 82 -13.11 11.76 -4.56
CA THR A 82 -13.61 13.02 -4.01
C THR A 82 -14.20 12.82 -2.62
N GLY A 83 -13.93 13.75 -1.69
CA GLY A 83 -14.42 13.68 -0.31
C GLY A 83 -13.48 12.96 0.65
N LYS A 84 -12.45 12.26 0.16
CA LYS A 84 -11.40 11.66 0.99
C LYS A 84 -10.28 12.66 1.30
N LEU A 85 -9.51 12.38 2.34
CA LEU A 85 -8.34 13.16 2.71
C LEU A 85 -7.31 13.14 1.58
N ALA A 86 -6.74 14.30 1.27
CA ALA A 86 -5.78 14.48 0.18
C ALA A 86 -4.39 13.92 0.52
N ASP A 87 -4.32 12.60 0.69
CA ASP A 87 -3.12 11.80 0.90
C ASP A 87 -2.69 11.18 -0.41
N LEU A 88 -1.70 11.80 -1.04
CA LEU A 88 -1.29 11.51 -2.41
C LEU A 88 0.20 11.26 -2.48
N VAL A 89 0.60 10.34 -3.33
CA VAL A 89 2.01 10.07 -3.61
C VAL A 89 2.26 10.22 -5.09
N LEU A 90 3.17 11.11 -5.45
CA LEU A 90 3.55 11.34 -6.84
C LEU A 90 4.80 10.55 -7.17
N TRP A 91 4.82 9.96 -8.35
CA TRP A 91 5.91 9.11 -8.83
C TRP A 91 6.38 9.60 -10.18
N LYS A 92 7.70 9.66 -10.38
CA LYS A 92 8.27 9.57 -11.72
C LYS A 92 8.08 8.12 -12.20
N PRO A 93 7.60 7.86 -13.43
CA PRO A 93 7.37 6.49 -13.90
C PRO A 93 8.58 5.56 -13.74
N ALA A 94 9.79 6.04 -14.01
CA ALA A 94 11.03 5.26 -13.85
C ALA A 94 11.35 4.84 -12.40
N PHE A 95 10.70 5.45 -11.40
CA PHE A 95 10.87 5.18 -9.96
C PHE A 95 9.58 4.68 -9.31
N PHE A 96 8.54 4.38 -10.09
CA PHE A 96 7.25 3.93 -9.57
C PHE A 96 7.41 2.70 -8.66
N GLY A 97 6.82 2.78 -7.47
CA GLY A 97 6.88 1.73 -6.46
C GLY A 97 8.21 1.59 -5.72
N ILE A 98 9.19 2.44 -6.01
CA ILE A 98 10.54 2.40 -5.40
C ILE A 98 10.79 3.63 -4.52
N LYS A 99 10.92 4.81 -5.15
CA LYS A 99 11.27 6.08 -4.50
C LYS A 99 10.33 7.19 -5.02
N PRO A 100 9.31 7.61 -4.25
CA PRO A 100 8.35 8.62 -4.69
C PRO A 100 8.95 10.01 -4.86
N SER A 101 8.39 10.81 -5.76
CA SER A 101 8.81 12.21 -5.96
C SER A 101 8.24 13.15 -4.91
N LEU A 102 7.01 12.94 -4.46
CA LEU A 102 6.40 13.73 -3.37
C LEU A 102 5.47 12.83 -2.56
N VAL A 103 5.46 13.04 -1.24
CA VAL A 103 4.43 12.52 -0.33
C VAL A 103 3.64 13.69 0.19
N ILE A 104 2.37 13.77 -0.20
CA ILE A 104 1.42 14.81 0.18
C ILE A 104 0.50 14.21 1.25
N LYS A 105 0.35 14.94 2.35
CA LYS A 105 -0.50 14.56 3.48
C LYS A 105 -1.48 15.70 3.74
N GLY A 106 -2.78 15.41 3.70
CA GLY A 106 -3.83 16.42 3.91
C GLY A 106 -3.67 17.66 3.02
N GLY A 107 -3.22 17.49 1.78
CA GLY A 107 -3.02 18.59 0.82
C GLY A 107 -1.70 19.36 0.91
N ILE A 108 -0.81 19.02 1.85
CA ILE A 108 0.52 19.66 2.00
C ILE A 108 1.63 18.64 1.84
N ILE A 109 2.74 19.01 1.19
CA ILE A 109 3.90 18.13 1.04
C ILE A 109 4.51 17.86 2.43
N ALA A 110 4.55 16.60 2.82
CA ALA A 110 5.13 16.12 4.08
C ALA A 110 6.57 15.61 3.91
N MET A 111 6.90 15.06 2.73
CA MET A 111 8.23 14.54 2.45
C MET A 111 8.54 14.60 0.96
N ALA A 112 9.78 14.95 0.62
CA ALA A 112 10.26 15.05 -0.76
C ALA A 112 11.77 14.77 -0.83
N PRO A 113 12.29 14.23 -1.95
CA PRO A 113 13.72 14.24 -2.21
C PRO A 113 14.16 15.67 -2.53
N MET A 114 15.06 16.22 -1.71
CA MET A 114 15.65 17.54 -1.94
C MET A 114 17.16 17.49 -1.88
N GLY A 115 17.76 18.31 -2.73
CA GLY A 115 19.20 18.53 -2.85
C GLY A 115 19.82 19.29 -1.68
N ASP A 116 20.93 19.95 -1.96
CA ASP A 116 21.59 20.87 -1.04
C ASP A 116 20.69 22.11 -0.77
N PRO A 117 20.27 22.36 0.50
CA PRO A 117 19.46 23.51 0.85
C PRO A 117 20.15 24.86 0.65
N ASN A 118 21.49 24.89 0.56
CA ASN A 118 22.26 26.11 0.31
C ASN A 118 22.50 26.37 -1.18
N ALA A 119 22.09 25.46 -2.07
CA ALA A 119 22.25 25.64 -3.50
C ALA A 119 21.21 26.60 -4.08
N SER A 120 21.46 27.10 -5.31
CA SER A 120 20.60 28.09 -5.98
C SER A 120 19.23 27.55 -6.43
N ILE A 121 19.09 26.23 -6.54
CA ILE A 121 17.87 25.50 -6.94
C ILE A 121 17.78 24.19 -6.14
N PRO A 122 16.64 23.48 -6.07
CA PRO A 122 16.46 22.35 -5.15
C PRO A 122 17.02 20.99 -5.64
N THR A 123 17.59 20.94 -6.85
CA THR A 123 18.07 19.70 -7.52
C THR A 123 19.57 19.38 -7.39
N PRO A 124 20.49 20.31 -7.06
CA PRO A 124 21.91 20.02 -6.85
C PRO A 124 22.12 19.01 -5.73
N GLN A 125 23.10 18.13 -5.91
CA GLN A 125 23.38 17.02 -5.00
C GLN A 125 23.91 17.52 -3.64
N PRO A 126 23.73 16.75 -2.54
CA PRO A 126 23.13 15.41 -2.49
C PRO A 126 21.60 15.42 -2.33
N VAL A 127 20.90 14.75 -3.25
CA VAL A 127 19.45 14.59 -3.23
C VAL A 127 19.05 13.39 -2.37
N HIS A 128 18.32 13.64 -1.29
CA HIS A 128 17.76 12.60 -0.42
C HIS A 128 16.44 13.04 0.20
N TYR A 129 15.68 12.10 0.77
CA TYR A 129 14.40 12.45 1.40
C TYR A 129 14.60 13.32 2.62
N ARG A 130 13.82 14.40 2.66
CA ARG A 130 13.78 15.33 3.79
C ARG A 130 12.33 15.57 4.21
N PRO A 131 12.06 15.75 5.52
CA PRO A 131 10.79 16.28 5.99
C PRO A 131 10.54 17.67 5.37
N MET A 132 9.33 17.88 4.85
CA MET A 132 8.87 19.16 4.30
C MET A 132 7.97 19.89 5.30
N PHE A 133 7.48 21.08 4.96
CA PHE A 133 6.68 21.90 5.87
C PHE A 133 5.44 21.19 6.45
N GLY A 134 4.82 20.26 5.71
CA GLY A 134 3.71 19.45 6.21
C GLY A 134 4.06 18.56 7.40
N ALA A 135 5.35 18.25 7.62
CA ALA A 135 5.84 17.46 8.74
C ALA A 135 6.22 18.30 9.97
N LEU A 136 6.16 19.63 9.89
CA LEU A 136 6.67 20.55 10.92
C LEU A 136 5.53 21.23 11.69
N GLY A 137 5.82 21.64 12.93
CA GLY A 137 4.97 22.51 13.75
C GLY A 137 3.48 22.10 13.79
N GLY A 138 2.60 23.10 13.67
CA GLY A 138 1.14 22.91 13.64
C GLY A 138 0.65 22.21 12.36
N ALA A 139 1.37 22.36 11.24
CA ALA A 139 1.01 21.72 9.96
C ALA A 139 0.97 20.19 10.08
N ARG A 140 1.90 19.60 10.84
CA ARG A 140 1.90 18.16 11.15
C ARG A 140 0.58 17.68 11.76
N ALA A 141 -0.01 18.47 12.65
CA ALA A 141 -1.27 18.11 13.29
C ALA A 141 -2.45 18.35 12.34
N ALA A 142 -2.45 19.48 11.61
CA ALA A 142 -3.53 19.84 10.69
C ALA A 142 -3.66 18.92 9.47
N THR A 143 -2.59 18.22 9.08
CA THR A 143 -2.56 17.39 7.86
C THR A 143 -2.74 15.89 8.11
N ARG A 144 -2.62 15.43 9.37
CA ARG A 144 -2.73 14.01 9.73
C ARG A 144 -4.04 13.73 10.47
N MET A 145 -4.46 12.48 10.41
CA MET A 145 -5.63 11.98 11.11
C MET A 145 -5.26 10.90 12.12
N THR A 146 -5.86 10.95 13.30
CA THR A 146 -5.81 9.90 14.32
C THR A 146 -7.15 9.19 14.32
N PHE A 147 -7.15 7.91 13.97
CA PHE A 147 -8.35 7.07 13.95
C PHE A 147 -8.61 6.48 15.34
N LEU A 148 -9.83 6.63 15.83
CA LEU A 148 -10.26 6.17 17.16
C LEU A 148 -11.54 5.35 17.04
N SER A 149 -11.80 4.52 18.05
CA SER A 149 -13.08 3.83 18.17
C SER A 149 -14.19 4.82 18.52
N ARG A 150 -15.43 4.51 18.12
CA ARG A 150 -16.61 5.28 18.50
C ARG A 150 -16.71 5.52 20.01
N ALA A 151 -16.41 4.50 20.81
CA ALA A 151 -16.44 4.60 22.27
C ALA A 151 -15.43 5.62 22.84
N ALA A 152 -14.27 5.78 22.20
CA ALA A 152 -13.29 6.78 22.62
C ALA A 152 -13.76 8.20 22.27
N LEU A 153 -14.43 8.38 21.13
CA LEU A 153 -15.03 9.65 20.75
C LEU A 153 -16.16 10.05 21.69
N GLU A 154 -17.08 9.12 22.00
CA GLU A 154 -18.21 9.36 22.91
C GLU A 154 -17.75 9.71 24.34
N ARG A 155 -16.55 9.27 24.74
CA ARG A 155 -15.94 9.62 26.03
C ARG A 155 -15.13 10.92 26.01
N GLY A 156 -15.01 11.59 24.86
CA GLY A 156 -14.20 12.80 24.75
C GLY A 156 -12.69 12.56 24.96
N VAL A 157 -12.18 11.38 24.55
CA VAL A 157 -10.74 11.07 24.65
C VAL A 157 -9.86 12.09 23.91
N PRO A 158 -10.23 12.57 22.70
CA PRO A 158 -9.44 13.61 22.03
C PRO A 158 -9.22 14.86 22.88
N GLU A 159 -10.26 15.34 23.55
CA GLU A 159 -10.24 16.53 24.39
C GLU A 159 -9.45 16.28 25.67
N GLN A 160 -9.67 15.14 26.33
CA GLN A 160 -8.93 14.75 27.55
C GLN A 160 -7.41 14.68 27.32
N LEU A 161 -6.98 14.21 26.14
CA LEU A 161 -5.57 14.09 25.78
C LEU A 161 -5.01 15.33 25.06
N GLY A 162 -5.83 16.35 24.79
CA GLY A 162 -5.43 17.54 24.04
C GLY A 162 -4.94 17.23 22.62
N LEU A 163 -5.54 16.24 21.95
CA LEU A 163 -5.16 15.87 20.59
C LEU A 163 -5.47 17.02 19.63
N ARG A 164 -4.46 17.44 18.87
CA ARG A 164 -4.59 18.55 17.89
C ARG A 164 -4.76 18.07 16.45
N SER A 165 -4.70 16.76 16.24
CA SER A 165 -4.79 16.17 14.89
C SER A 165 -6.24 16.04 14.48
N LEU A 166 -6.51 15.90 13.17
CA LEU A 166 -7.84 15.51 12.72
C LEU A 166 -8.21 14.18 13.39
N ILE A 167 -9.46 14.03 13.79
CA ILE A 167 -9.94 12.82 14.45
C ILE A 167 -10.87 12.07 13.50
N GLY A 168 -10.54 10.81 13.20
CA GLY A 168 -11.34 9.93 12.37
C GLY A 168 -12.03 8.85 13.21
N GLU A 169 -13.26 8.50 12.87
CA GLU A 169 -13.99 7.41 13.52
C GLU A 169 -13.75 6.10 12.74
N VAL A 170 -13.33 5.03 13.43
CA VAL A 170 -13.35 3.68 12.85
C VAL A 170 -14.78 3.16 12.84
N ARG A 171 -15.29 2.79 11.65
CA ARG A 171 -16.65 2.24 11.50
C ARG A 171 -16.79 1.27 10.33
N GLY A 172 -17.84 0.43 10.37
CA GLY A 172 -18.20 -0.43 9.24
C GLY A 172 -17.34 -1.68 9.04
N CYS A 173 -16.58 -2.13 10.06
CA CYS A 173 -15.65 -3.26 9.93
C CYS A 173 -16.19 -4.62 10.45
N ARG A 174 -17.42 -4.69 10.98
CA ARG A 174 -17.98 -5.92 11.59
C ARG A 174 -18.79 -6.81 10.63
N GLY A 175 -19.33 -6.23 9.56
CA GLY A 175 -20.16 -6.94 8.58
C GLY A 175 -19.43 -7.31 7.29
N LEU A 176 -18.11 -7.07 7.24
CA LEU A 176 -17.32 -7.25 6.03
C LEU A 176 -17.13 -8.73 5.70
N ARG A 177 -17.16 -9.02 4.41
CA ARG A 177 -16.89 -10.31 3.79
C ARG A 177 -15.73 -10.17 2.80
N LYS A 178 -15.23 -11.30 2.33
CA LYS A 178 -14.22 -11.33 1.26
C LYS A 178 -14.71 -10.61 -0.01
N SER A 179 -16.01 -10.69 -0.31
CA SER A 179 -16.65 -10.00 -1.44
C SER A 179 -16.53 -8.46 -1.39
N ASP A 180 -16.26 -7.88 -0.22
CA ASP A 180 -16.09 -6.44 -0.09
C ASP A 180 -14.66 -5.98 -0.49
N MET A 181 -13.73 -6.93 -0.65
CA MET A 181 -12.34 -6.65 -1.02
C MET A 181 -12.23 -6.35 -2.52
N ARG A 182 -11.87 -5.12 -2.85
CA ARG A 182 -11.84 -4.64 -4.23
C ARG A 182 -10.84 -5.43 -5.06
N LEU A 183 -11.33 -6.05 -6.13
CA LEU A 183 -10.59 -6.84 -7.12
C LEU A 183 -9.82 -8.04 -6.54
N ASN A 184 -10.15 -8.41 -5.30
CA ASN A 184 -9.47 -9.43 -4.51
C ASN A 184 -10.47 -10.17 -3.61
N ASP A 185 -11.56 -10.61 -4.22
CA ASP A 185 -12.71 -11.24 -3.59
C ASP A 185 -12.78 -12.76 -3.82
N ALA A 186 -11.75 -13.36 -4.43
CA ALA A 186 -11.74 -14.78 -4.76
C ALA A 186 -11.78 -15.66 -3.49
N LEU A 187 -12.63 -16.68 -3.50
CA LEU A 187 -12.80 -17.69 -2.44
C LEU A 187 -12.63 -19.10 -2.99
N PRO A 188 -11.43 -19.47 -3.50
CA PRO A 188 -11.18 -20.86 -3.91
C PRO A 188 -11.22 -21.79 -2.70
N VAL A 189 -11.55 -23.06 -2.94
CA VAL A 189 -11.39 -24.12 -1.94
C VAL A 189 -9.89 -24.38 -1.79
N ILE A 190 -9.34 -24.05 -0.63
CA ILE A 190 -7.92 -24.25 -0.33
C ILE A 190 -7.73 -25.57 0.40
N GLU A 191 -6.87 -26.41 -0.15
CA GLU A 191 -6.42 -27.65 0.47
C GLU A 191 -4.90 -27.56 0.69
N VAL A 192 -4.44 -28.05 1.85
CA VAL A 192 -3.01 -28.11 2.18
C VAL A 192 -2.71 -29.52 2.68
N ASP A 193 -1.83 -30.23 2.00
CA ASP A 193 -1.38 -31.54 2.44
C ASP A 193 -0.53 -31.40 3.72
N PRO A 194 -0.86 -32.11 4.81
CA PRO A 194 -0.17 -31.94 6.10
C PRO A 194 1.24 -32.52 6.13
N GLN A 195 1.63 -33.36 5.16
CA GLN A 195 2.94 -34.01 5.08
C GLN A 195 3.84 -33.35 4.04
N THR A 196 3.30 -33.05 2.85
CA THR A 196 4.08 -32.51 1.73
C THR A 196 4.01 -30.99 1.63
N TYR A 197 3.05 -30.36 2.31
CA TYR A 197 2.72 -28.93 2.20
C TYR A 197 2.30 -28.49 0.80
N GLU A 198 1.92 -29.43 -0.07
CA GLU A 198 1.29 -29.10 -1.35
C GLU A 198 0.02 -28.29 -1.10
N VAL A 199 -0.07 -27.13 -1.75
CA VAL A 199 -1.24 -26.26 -1.68
C VAL A 199 -2.02 -26.39 -2.98
N ARG A 200 -3.33 -26.65 -2.87
CA ARG A 200 -4.26 -26.67 -4.00
C ARG A 200 -5.34 -25.61 -3.85
N ALA A 201 -5.75 -25.03 -4.97
CA ALA A 201 -6.94 -24.19 -5.06
C ALA A 201 -7.89 -24.81 -6.09
N ASP A 202 -9.10 -25.16 -5.66
CA ASP A 202 -10.10 -25.82 -6.51
C ASP A 202 -9.55 -27.09 -7.21
N GLY A 203 -8.71 -27.85 -6.48
CA GLY A 203 -8.04 -29.07 -6.95
C GLY A 203 -6.73 -28.84 -7.73
N GLU A 204 -6.46 -27.61 -8.18
CA GLU A 204 -5.26 -27.27 -8.95
C GLU A 204 -4.05 -27.01 -8.03
N LEU A 205 -2.93 -27.68 -8.29
CA LEU A 205 -1.68 -27.49 -7.55
C LEU A 205 -1.11 -26.08 -7.77
N LEU A 206 -0.89 -25.35 -6.68
CA LEU A 206 -0.32 -24.01 -6.68
C LEU A 206 1.19 -24.07 -6.45
N THR A 207 1.96 -24.13 -7.54
CA THR A 207 3.42 -24.08 -7.49
C THR A 207 3.99 -23.07 -8.49
N CYS A 208 5.10 -22.43 -8.13
CA CYS A 208 5.86 -21.56 -9.02
C CYS A 208 7.32 -21.51 -8.59
N GLU A 209 8.23 -21.44 -9.56
CA GLU A 209 9.67 -21.33 -9.28
C GLU A 209 10.02 -20.02 -8.56
N PRO A 210 11.05 -20.02 -7.70
CA PRO A 210 11.61 -18.77 -7.17
C PRO A 210 12.20 -17.92 -8.29
N ALA A 211 12.15 -16.59 -8.14
CA ALA A 211 12.78 -15.68 -9.09
C ALA A 211 14.24 -15.41 -8.69
N GLU A 212 15.18 -15.55 -9.62
CA GLU A 212 16.60 -15.27 -9.38
C GLU A 212 16.91 -13.76 -9.35
N VAL A 213 16.19 -12.97 -10.14
CA VAL A 213 16.37 -11.53 -10.27
C VAL A 213 15.01 -10.84 -10.18
N LEU A 214 14.98 -9.70 -9.49
CA LEU A 214 13.77 -8.87 -9.37
C LEU A 214 14.01 -7.48 -10.00
N PRO A 215 12.99 -6.88 -10.62
CA PRO A 215 13.00 -5.45 -10.90
C PRO A 215 12.99 -4.69 -9.56
N MET A 216 13.14 -3.37 -9.62
CA MET A 216 12.98 -2.52 -8.43
C MET A 216 13.97 -2.90 -7.30
N ALA A 217 15.18 -3.35 -7.66
CA ALA A 217 16.21 -3.82 -6.73
C ALA A 217 17.57 -3.13 -7.01
N GLN A 218 18.61 -3.89 -7.36
CA GLN A 218 20.02 -3.46 -7.47
C GLN A 218 20.26 -2.19 -8.31
N ARG A 219 19.40 -1.89 -9.28
CA ARG A 219 19.49 -0.67 -10.10
C ARG A 219 19.27 0.62 -9.30
N TYR A 220 18.53 0.57 -8.19
CA TYR A 220 17.97 1.76 -7.54
C TYR A 220 18.48 2.02 -6.14
N PHE A 221 19.05 1.02 -5.49
CA PHE A 221 19.53 1.10 -4.11
C PHE A 221 21.05 1.07 -4.08
N LEU A 222 21.62 1.93 -3.25
CA LEU A 222 23.07 1.97 -3.04
C LEU A 222 23.56 0.75 -2.26
N PHE A 223 22.67 0.15 -1.45
CA PHE A 223 22.85 -1.04 -0.65
C PHE A 223 21.59 -1.90 -0.71
#